data_AF-A0A914P0F2-F1
#
_entry.id   AF-A0A914P0F2-F1
#
_cell.length_a   1.000
_cell.length_b   1.000
_cell.length_c   1.000
_cell.angle_alpha   90.00
_cell.angle_beta   90.00
_cell.angle_gamma   90.00
#
_symmetry.space_group_name_H-M   'P 1'
#
loop_
_entity.id
_entity.type
_entity.pdbx_description
1 polymer ?
#
loop_
_entity_poly.entity_id
_entity_poly.type
_entity_poly.pdbx_seq_one_letter_code
_entity_poly.pdbx_strand_id
1 'polypeptide(L)' 'MEDNDENRSVTYLDDLLRKINPNAILDKDVHEALMEFTNDYVNKILDKACSLAKHRGSNKLTKDDVNYVLAHHFNK' A
#
# COMPACT_ATOMS: atom_id res chain seq x y z
N MET A 1 23.35 0.98 -7.27
CA MET A 1 22.75 1.32 -5.95
C MET A 1 21.26 1.05 -6.04
N GLU A 2 20.86 -0.20 -6.31
CA GLU A 2 19.45 -0.56 -6.57
C GLU A 2 18.93 -1.70 -5.68
N ASP A 3 19.78 -2.35 -4.88
CA ASP A 3 19.39 -3.55 -4.11
C ASP A 3 18.80 -3.27 -2.72
N ASN A 4 18.54 -2.01 -2.34
CA ASN A 4 18.22 -1.67 -0.94
C ASN A 4 16.71 -1.47 -0.67
N ASP A 5 15.88 -1.27 -1.69
CA ASP A 5 14.44 -0.97 -1.52
C ASP A 5 13.58 -2.23 -1.48
N GLU A 6 13.95 -3.26 -2.25
CA GLU A 6 13.29 -4.56 -2.25
C GLU A 6 13.44 -5.26 -0.89
N ASN A 7 14.66 -5.25 -0.32
CA ASN A 7 14.94 -5.85 0.98
C ASN A 7 14.18 -5.14 2.13
N ARG A 8 13.98 -3.83 2.04
CA ARG A 8 13.21 -3.07 3.04
C ARG A 8 11.74 -3.47 3.05
N SER A 9 11.16 -3.69 1.87
CA SER A 9 9.77 -4.12 1.73
C SER A 9 9.55 -5.51 2.31
N VAL A 10 10.50 -6.42 2.10
CA VAL A 10 10.48 -7.77 2.70
C VAL A 10 10.43 -7.71 4.23
N THR A 11 11.33 -6.92 4.83
CA THR A 11 11.40 -6.80 6.30
C THR A 11 10.13 -6.21 6.93
N TYR A 12 9.45 -5.29 6.25
CA TYR A 12 8.26 -4.64 6.81
C TYR A 12 7.08 -5.60 6.97
N LEU A 13 6.87 -6.47 5.98
CA LEU A 13 5.76 -7.43 5.99
C LEU A 13 5.98 -8.52 7.07
N ASP A 14 7.22 -8.97 7.23
CA ASP A 14 7.60 -9.89 8.32
C ASP A 14 7.44 -9.24 9.70
N ASP A 15 7.82 -7.97 9.84
CA ASP A 15 7.65 -7.21 11.08
C ASP A 15 6.16 -7.00 11.42
N LEU A 16 5.31 -6.78 10.41
CA LEU A 16 3.86 -6.72 10.59
C LEU A 16 3.29 -8.08 11.02
N LEU A 17 3.72 -9.17 10.39
CA LEU A 17 3.29 -10.52 10.74
C LEU A 17 3.64 -10.86 12.19
N ARG A 18 4.88 -10.57 12.62
CA ARG A 18 5.35 -10.84 13.98
C ARG A 18 4.56 -10.08 15.05
N LYS A 19 4.01 -8.90 14.73
CA LYS A 19 3.13 -8.15 15.64
C LYS A 19 1.76 -8.82 15.82
N ILE A 20 1.30 -9.59 14.84
CA ILE A 20 0.02 -10.31 14.88
C ILE A 20 0.22 -11.70 15.47
N ASN A 21 1.22 -12.43 14.98
CA ASN A 21 1.60 -13.77 15.44
C ASN A 21 3.13 -13.91 15.39
N PRO A 22 3.82 -13.94 16.53
CA PRO A 22 5.29 -14.01 16.56
C PRO A 22 5.85 -15.33 16.04
N ASN A 23 5.03 -16.39 15.95
CA ASN A 23 5.45 -17.72 15.51
C ASN A 23 5.09 -18.01 14.04
N ALA A 24 4.39 -17.09 13.36
CA ALA A 24 4.06 -17.28 11.95
C ALA A 24 5.27 -16.97 11.06
N ILE A 25 5.43 -17.75 10.01
CA ILE A 25 6.43 -17.56 8.95
C ILE A 25 5.67 -17.64 7.63
N LEU A 26 5.90 -16.67 6.75
CA LEU A 26 5.34 -16.72 5.40
C LEU A 26 6.25 -17.54 4.50
N ASP A 27 5.64 -18.38 3.68
CA ASP A 27 6.32 -18.94 2.53
C ASP A 27 6.67 -17.81 1.55
N LYS A 28 7.74 -18.00 0.78
CA LYS A 28 8.23 -17.04 -0.19
C LYS A 28 7.13 -16.65 -1.18
N ASP A 29 6.41 -17.61 -1.73
CA ASP A 29 5.37 -17.34 -2.73
C ASP A 29 4.19 -16.56 -2.13
N VAL A 30 3.90 -16.77 -0.85
CA VAL A 30 2.87 -16.00 -0.12
C VAL A 30 3.34 -14.57 0.12
N HIS A 31 4.62 -14.39 0.46
CA HIS A 31 5.23 -13.08 0.61
C HIS A 31 5.14 -12.26 -0.68
N GLU A 32 5.57 -12.86 -1.81
CA GLU A 32 5.52 -12.23 -3.13
C GLU A 32 4.08 -11.84 -3.51
N ALA A 33 3.11 -12.73 -3.31
CA ALA A 33 1.70 -12.46 -3.59
C ALA A 33 1.13 -11.31 -2.73
N LEU A 34 1.48 -11.24 -1.44
CA LEU A 34 1.05 -10.15 -0.57
C LEU A 34 1.70 -8.81 -0.93
N MET A 35 2.96 -8.83 -1.37
CA MET A 35 3.66 -7.65 -1.85
C MET A 35 3.05 -7.12 -3.14
N GLU A 36 2.78 -7.99 -4.11
CA GLU A 36 2.09 -7.63 -5.35
C GLU A 36 0.70 -7.04 -5.05
N PHE A 37 -0.08 -7.71 -4.21
CA PHE A 37 -1.40 -7.22 -3.78
C PHE A 37 -1.31 -5.84 -3.12
N THR A 38 -0.31 -5.63 -2.26
CA THR A 38 -0.11 -4.34 -1.56
C THR A 38 0.24 -3.23 -2.55
N ASN A 39 1.14 -3.48 -3.50
CA ASN A 39 1.50 -2.53 -4.54
C ASN A 39 0.29 -2.15 -5.41
N ASP A 40 -0.47 -3.14 -5.85
CA ASP A 40 -1.71 -2.94 -6.60
C ASP A 40 -2.74 -2.12 -5.83
N TYR A 41 -2.87 -2.40 -4.53
CA TYR A 41 -3.79 -1.68 -3.65
C TYR A 41 -3.39 -0.20 -3.50
N VAL A 42 -2.11 0.08 -3.26
CA VAL A 42 -1.58 1.46 -3.18
C VAL A 42 -1.78 2.20 -4.51
N ASN A 43 -1.47 1.57 -5.65
CA ASN A 43 -1.67 2.16 -6.97
C ASN A 43 -3.14 2.52 -7.22
N LYS A 44 -4.08 1.61 -6.91
CA LYS A 44 -5.52 1.86 -7.04
C LYS A 44 -6.00 3.04 -6.18
N ILE A 45 -5.45 3.22 -4.97
CA ILE A 45 -5.75 4.37 -4.12
C ILE A 45 -5.19 5.66 -4.74
N LEU A 46 -3.93 5.64 -5.16
CA LEU A 46 -3.26 6.82 -5.73
C LEU A 46 -3.91 7.29 -7.02
N ASP A 47 -4.30 6.39 -7.91
CA ASP A 47 -4.98 6.73 -9.16
C ASP A 47 -6.30 7.47 -8.91
N LYS A 48 -7.10 6.96 -7.96
CA LYS A 48 -8.36 7.60 -7.57
C LYS A 48 -8.13 8.94 -6.87
N ALA A 49 -7.16 9.00 -5.96
CA ALA A 49 -6.89 10.21 -5.19
C ALA A 49 -6.31 11.33 -6.08
N CYS A 50 -5.43 10.99 -7.02
CA CYS A 50 -4.92 11.91 -8.04
C CYS A 50 -6.04 12.38 -8.99
N SER A 51 -6.96 11.49 -9.36
CA SER A 51 -8.15 11.87 -10.16
C SER A 51 -9.03 12.87 -9.41
N LEU A 52 -9.21 12.68 -8.10
CA LEU A 52 -9.96 13.61 -7.26
C LEU A 52 -9.25 14.97 -7.10
N ALA A 53 -7.94 14.97 -6.90
CA ALA A 53 -7.14 16.18 -6.83
C ALA A 53 -7.28 17.01 -8.13
N LYS A 54 -7.23 16.34 -9.30
CA LYS A 54 -7.49 16.97 -10.60
C LYS A 54 -8.92 17.49 -10.73
N HIS A 55 -9.92 16.74 -10.27
CA HIS A 55 -11.34 17.14 -10.33
C HIS A 55 -11.62 18.44 -9.57
N ARG A 56 -10.94 18.69 -8.44
CA ARG A 56 -11.04 19.97 -7.72
C ARG A 56 -10.15 21.10 -8.29
N GLY A 57 -9.52 20.88 -9.44
CA GLY A 57 -8.64 21.86 -10.09
C GLY A 57 -7.25 22.02 -9.44
N SER A 58 -6.79 21.01 -8.68
CA SER A 58 -5.50 21.05 -8.01
C SER A 58 -4.49 20.09 -8.65
N ASN A 59 -3.24 20.56 -8.82
CA ASN A 59 -2.11 19.70 -9.19
C ASN A 59 -1.37 19.12 -7.97
N LYS A 60 -1.90 19.32 -6.76
CA LYS A 60 -1.31 18.84 -5.52
C LYS A 60 -2.22 17.77 -4.92
N LEU A 61 -1.67 16.57 -4.74
CA LEU A 61 -2.31 15.52 -3.96
C LEU A 61 -2.26 15.89 -2.46
N THR A 62 -3.37 15.70 -1.75
CA THR A 62 -3.49 16.02 -0.33
C THR A 62 -4.01 14.82 0.46
N LYS A 63 -3.82 14.83 1.78
CA LYS A 63 -4.38 13.81 2.68
C LYS A 63 -5.90 13.67 2.56
N ASP A 64 -6.60 14.76 2.24
CA ASP A 64 -8.06 14.75 2.12
C ASP A 64 -8.52 13.95 0.90
N ASP A 65 -7.72 13.90 -0.18
CA ASP A 65 -8.04 13.06 -1.33
C ASP A 65 -7.94 11.58 -0.99
N VAL A 66 -6.85 11.22 -0.30
CA VAL A 66 -6.58 9.84 0.13
C VAL A 66 -7.65 9.38 1.12
N ASN A 67 -7.97 10.21 2.12
CA ASN A 67 -9.00 9.92 3.12
C ASN A 67 -10.38 9.74 2.47
N TYR A 68 -10.74 10.61 1.53
CA TYR A 68 -11.99 10.48 0.80
C TYR A 68 -12.08 9.16 0.05
N VAL A 69 -11.00 8.80 -0.67
CA VAL A 69 -10.93 7.55 -1.45
C VAL A 69 -11.05 6.32 -0.55
N LEU A 70 -10.29 6.27 0.55
CA LEU A 70 -10.34 5.16 1.50
C LEU A 70 -11.75 4.99 2.09
N ALA A 71 -12.36 6.08 2.56
CA ALA A 71 -13.68 6.05 3.18
C ALA A 71 -14.82 5.63 2.24
N HIS A 72 -14.76 5.99 0.95
CA HIS A 72 -15.88 5.77 0.03
C HIS A 72 -15.68 4.59 -0.93
N HIS A 73 -14.44 4.13 -1.13
CA HIS A 73 -14.14 3.07 -2.10
C HIS A 73 -13.52 1.82 -1.51
N PHE A 74 -12.95 1.85 -0.29
CA PHE A 74 -12.18 0.73 0.26
C PHE A 74 -12.59 0.28 1.68
N ASN A 75 -13.11 1.17 2.54
CA ASN A 75 -13.57 0.82 3.89
C ASN A 75 -15.06 0.43 3.92
N LYS A 76 -15.42 -0.71 3.33
CA LYS A 76 -16.77 -1.30 3.44
C LYS A 76 -16.89 -2.28 4.60
#